data_AF-A0A556W780-F1
#
_entry.id   AF-A0A556W780-F1
#
_cell.length_a   1.000
_cell.length_b   1.000
_cell.length_c   1.000
_cell.angle_alpha   90.00
_cell.angle_beta   90.00
_cell.angle_gamma   90.00
#
_symmetry.space_group_name_H-M   'P 1'
#
loop_
_entity.id
_entity.type
_entity.pdbx_description
1 polymer ?
#
loop_
_entity_poly.entity_id
_entity_poly.type
_entity_poly.pdbx_seq_one_letter_code
_entity_poly.pdbx_strand_id
1 'polypeptide(L)'
;MRPSTLQPTLKSSATWFSVLMAPLMASPLLAADATLVLPDRATVGVEFTENVIIAEGEDRKDNILLRPNHDVEASHQLPEYCVIIGDAMRSGDRVRITAHDVTCIEAEDADSAIFSDEMDGGVYDTDGQYGLACEDSTCTFLPNEGFMLTLNETLEIDAQDNPSAEINAQRRQEGQEESEEGQTDEE
;
A
#
# COMPACT_ATOMS: atom_id res chain seq x y z
N MET A 1 18.98 92.32 33.95
CA MET A 1 18.18 91.76 35.06
C MET A 1 17.83 90.31 34.70
N ARG A 2 18.10 89.36 35.61
CA ARG A 2 17.71 87.94 35.51
C ARG A 2 16.18 87.80 35.72
N PRO A 3 15.55 86.66 35.36
CA PRO A 3 15.62 85.48 36.23
C PRO A 3 15.99 84.17 35.51
N SER A 4 16.47 83.23 36.34
CA SER A 4 16.75 81.83 36.06
C SER A 4 15.50 80.96 36.28
N THR A 5 15.43 79.84 35.56
CA THR A 5 14.77 78.56 35.96
C THR A 5 15.36 77.47 35.04
N LEU A 6 16.25 76.59 35.52
CA LEU A 6 16.03 75.27 36.16
C LEU A 6 15.33 74.22 35.25
N GLN A 7 16.14 73.22 34.88
CA GLN A 7 15.92 71.87 34.30
C GLN A 7 14.75 71.07 34.94
N PRO A 8 14.19 69.98 34.34
CA PRO A 8 14.95 68.72 34.12
C PRO A 8 14.48 67.66 33.08
N THR A 9 15.38 66.65 32.96
CA THR A 9 15.19 65.22 32.67
C THR A 9 14.88 64.72 31.25
N LEU A 10 15.89 64.04 30.68
CA LEU A 10 15.78 62.96 29.71
C LEU A 10 14.82 61.87 30.20
N LYS A 11 13.98 61.34 29.29
CA LYS A 11 13.65 59.91 29.27
C LYS A 11 13.61 59.42 27.83
N SER A 12 14.57 58.57 27.52
CA SER A 12 14.60 57.64 26.39
C SER A 12 13.34 56.78 26.42
N SER A 13 12.69 56.58 25.28
CA SER A 13 11.80 55.45 25.10
C SER A 13 11.96 54.94 23.68
N ALA A 14 12.15 53.63 23.65
CA ALA A 14 12.75 52.87 22.59
C ALA A 14 11.86 52.74 21.36
N THR A 15 12.57 52.59 20.27
CA THR A 15 12.24 51.98 18.99
C THR A 15 11.43 50.67 19.06
N TRP A 16 10.49 50.59 18.12
CA TRP A 16 10.18 49.45 17.22
C TRP A 16 9.46 48.23 17.80
N PHE A 17 8.29 47.91 17.21
CA PHE A 17 8.02 46.57 16.70
C PHE A 17 6.97 46.65 15.58
N SER A 18 7.45 46.59 14.34
CA SER A 18 6.61 46.30 13.17
C SER A 18 6.17 44.84 13.28
N VAL A 19 4.87 44.61 13.48
CA VAL A 19 4.27 43.28 13.44
C VAL A 19 4.13 42.88 11.96
N LEU A 20 5.07 42.06 11.49
CA LEU A 20 4.96 41.32 10.23
C LEU A 20 4.06 40.10 10.52
N MET A 21 2.77 40.21 10.20
CA MET A 21 1.89 39.05 10.10
C MET A 21 2.22 38.32 8.80
N ALA A 22 3.06 37.29 8.90
CA ALA A 22 3.23 36.32 7.84
C ALA A 22 2.02 35.36 7.87
N PRO A 23 1.28 35.17 6.77
CA PRO A 23 0.30 34.11 6.70
C PRO A 23 1.07 32.78 6.69
N LEU A 24 0.95 32.02 7.79
CA LEU A 24 1.29 30.60 7.78
C LEU A 24 0.34 29.93 6.80
N MET A 25 0.82 29.71 5.58
CA MET A 25 0.19 28.79 4.63
C MET A 25 0.35 27.40 5.23
N ALA A 26 -0.63 26.96 6.03
CA ALA A 26 -0.84 25.56 6.32
C ALA A 26 -1.31 24.91 5.01
N SER A 27 -0.36 24.53 4.17
CA SER A 27 -0.64 23.63 3.05
C SER A 27 -1.10 22.31 3.64
N PRO A 28 -2.28 21.78 3.27
CA PRO A 28 -2.66 20.44 3.66
C PRO A 28 -1.59 19.50 3.09
N LEU A 29 -0.99 18.68 3.95
CA LEU A 29 -0.18 17.55 3.52
C LEU A 29 -1.11 16.62 2.77
N LEU A 30 -1.17 16.78 1.44
CA LEU A 30 -1.75 15.79 0.55
C LEU A 30 -0.98 14.50 0.82
N ALA A 31 -1.70 13.46 1.27
CA ALA A 31 -1.21 12.10 1.18
C ALA A 31 -0.68 11.92 -0.24
N ALA A 32 0.58 11.52 -0.39
CA ALA A 32 1.08 11.14 -1.70
C ALA A 32 0.17 10.01 -2.20
N ASP A 33 -0.46 10.18 -3.36
CA ASP A 33 -1.09 9.08 -4.08
C ASP A 33 -0.01 8.01 -4.26
N ALA A 34 -0.07 6.98 -3.43
CA ALA A 34 0.83 5.85 -3.55
C ALA A 34 0.37 5.06 -4.77
N THR A 35 1.31 4.61 -5.59
CA THR A 35 1.03 3.75 -6.74
C THR A 35 1.89 2.49 -6.63
N LEU A 36 1.28 1.32 -6.71
CA LEU A 36 1.96 0.03 -6.79
C LEU A 36 2.32 -0.24 -8.26
N VAL A 37 3.62 -0.36 -8.57
CA VAL A 37 4.10 -0.54 -9.95
C VAL A 37 5.01 -1.75 -10.07
N LEU A 38 4.63 -2.71 -10.92
CA LEU A 38 5.48 -3.83 -11.33
C LEU A 38 5.61 -3.82 -12.86
N PRO A 39 6.83 -3.89 -13.42
CA PRO A 39 7.03 -3.83 -14.87
C PRO A 39 6.54 -5.10 -15.58
N ASP A 40 6.32 -4.99 -16.89
CA ASP A 40 6.14 -6.15 -17.78
C ASP A 40 7.19 -7.25 -17.51
N ARG A 41 6.72 -8.50 -17.50
CA ARG A 41 7.49 -9.71 -17.15
C ARG A 41 8.11 -9.70 -15.76
N ALA A 42 7.66 -8.84 -14.85
CA ALA A 42 7.98 -9.02 -13.45
C ALA A 42 7.47 -10.40 -12.99
N THR A 43 8.32 -11.08 -12.24
CA THR A 43 7.97 -12.31 -11.56
C THR A 43 7.72 -12.03 -10.08
N VAL A 44 6.68 -12.68 -9.54
CA VAL A 44 6.28 -12.62 -8.13
C VAL A 44 6.05 -14.04 -7.61
N GLY A 45 6.47 -14.28 -6.38
CA GLY A 45 6.21 -15.54 -5.68
C GLY A 45 4.79 -15.60 -5.17
N VAL A 46 4.08 -16.69 -5.43
CA VAL A 46 2.69 -16.89 -5.00
C VAL A 46 2.46 -18.33 -4.55
N GLU A 47 1.39 -18.54 -3.79
CA GLU A 47 0.91 -19.85 -3.39
C GLU A 47 -0.62 -19.87 -3.35
N PHE A 48 -1.22 -21.07 -3.33
CA PHE A 48 -2.65 -21.21 -3.10
C PHE A 48 -3.02 -20.89 -1.66
N THR A 49 -4.15 -20.22 -1.47
CA THR A 49 -4.73 -19.99 -0.14
C THR A 49 -5.42 -21.25 0.42
N GLU A 50 -5.92 -22.11 -0.47
CA GLU A 50 -6.64 -23.34 -0.12
C GLU A 50 -6.32 -24.48 -1.08
N ASN A 51 -6.77 -25.70 -0.76
CA ASN A 51 -6.57 -26.85 -1.63
C ASN A 51 -7.27 -26.63 -2.98
N VAL A 52 -6.51 -26.66 -4.08
CA VAL A 52 -7.06 -26.65 -5.43
C VAL A 52 -7.02 -28.06 -5.99
N ILE A 53 -8.21 -28.65 -6.11
CA ILE A 53 -8.43 -29.96 -6.74
C ILE A 53 -9.15 -29.74 -8.07
N ILE A 54 -8.60 -30.31 -9.14
CA ILE A 54 -9.26 -30.46 -10.46
C ILE A 54 -9.49 -31.94 -10.66
N ALA A 55 -10.76 -32.36 -10.59
CA ALA A 55 -11.13 -33.77 -10.67
C ALA A 55 -10.92 -34.36 -12.08
N GLU A 56 -10.91 -35.68 -12.17
CA GLU A 56 -10.92 -36.36 -13.48
C GLU A 56 -12.19 -35.99 -14.26
N GLY A 57 -12.02 -35.50 -15.49
CA GLY A 57 -13.11 -35.02 -16.35
C GLY A 57 -13.54 -33.57 -16.08
N GLU A 58 -12.92 -32.89 -15.11
CA GLU A 58 -13.02 -31.45 -14.93
C GLU A 58 -11.86 -30.76 -15.64
N ASP A 59 -12.17 -29.76 -16.48
CA ASP A 59 -11.16 -29.06 -17.28
C ASP A 59 -10.80 -27.68 -16.73
N ARG A 60 -11.60 -27.12 -15.82
CA ARG A 60 -11.46 -25.74 -15.37
C ARG A 60 -11.97 -25.54 -13.95
N LYS A 61 -11.31 -24.64 -13.22
CA LYS A 61 -11.75 -24.13 -11.93
C LYS A 61 -11.55 -22.63 -11.87
N ASP A 62 -12.64 -21.91 -11.63
CA ASP A 62 -12.64 -20.45 -11.68
C ASP A 62 -12.48 -19.84 -10.29
N ASN A 63 -11.97 -18.61 -10.24
CA ASN A 63 -11.82 -17.83 -9.02
C ASN A 63 -11.00 -18.54 -7.93
N ILE A 64 -9.91 -19.21 -8.32
CA ILE A 64 -8.94 -19.72 -7.37
C ILE A 64 -8.23 -18.54 -6.68
N LEU A 65 -7.94 -18.71 -5.39
CA LEU A 65 -7.34 -17.67 -4.57
C LEU A 65 -5.85 -17.96 -4.35
N LEU A 66 -5.04 -17.00 -4.76
CA LEU A 66 -3.60 -16.98 -4.55
C LEU A 66 -3.24 -15.87 -3.56
N ARG A 67 -2.13 -16.05 -2.85
CA ARG A 67 -1.52 -15.02 -2.03
C ARG A 67 -0.02 -14.92 -2.32
N PRO A 68 0.62 -13.77 -2.03
CA PRO A 68 2.07 -13.64 -2.14
C PRO A 68 2.79 -14.63 -1.23
N ASN A 69 3.87 -15.22 -1.76
CA ASN A 69 4.82 -16.04 -1.03
C ASN A 69 6.22 -15.43 -1.24
N HIS A 70 6.79 -14.86 -0.18
CA HIS A 70 8.07 -14.16 -0.22
C HIS A 70 9.29 -15.10 -0.08
N ASP A 71 9.08 -16.39 0.17
CA ASP A 71 10.15 -17.41 0.21
C ASP A 71 10.54 -17.88 -1.19
N VAL A 72 9.70 -17.63 -2.20
CA VAL A 72 10.01 -17.88 -3.61
C VAL A 72 10.93 -16.78 -4.14
N GLU A 73 12.08 -17.17 -4.71
CA GLU A 73 13.05 -16.22 -5.31
C GLU A 73 12.49 -15.58 -6.58
N ALA A 74 11.76 -14.48 -6.40
CA ALA A 74 11.15 -13.71 -7.48
C ALA A 74 11.87 -12.38 -7.74
N SER A 75 11.63 -11.77 -8.90
CA SER A 75 12.24 -10.49 -9.27
C SER A 75 11.68 -9.30 -8.49
N HIS A 76 10.41 -9.40 -8.07
CA HIS A 76 9.66 -8.37 -7.35
C HIS A 76 8.79 -9.04 -6.28
N GLN A 77 8.34 -8.23 -5.33
CA GLN A 77 7.43 -8.67 -4.27
C GLN A 77 6.16 -7.82 -4.32
N LEU A 78 5.03 -8.47 -4.13
CA LEU A 78 3.78 -7.81 -3.79
C LEU A 78 3.71 -7.60 -2.27
N PRO A 79 2.94 -6.60 -1.79
CA PRO A 79 2.64 -6.44 -0.37
C PRO A 79 2.20 -7.76 0.29
N GLU A 80 2.51 -7.94 1.57
CA GLU A 80 2.22 -9.21 2.27
C GLU A 80 0.72 -9.56 2.24
N TYR A 81 -0.14 -8.55 2.38
CA TYR A 81 -1.58 -8.69 2.38
C TYR A 81 -2.15 -8.42 0.99
N CYS A 82 -1.86 -9.32 0.05
CA CYS A 82 -2.58 -9.36 -1.21
C CYS A 82 -3.42 -10.64 -1.36
N VAL A 83 -4.55 -10.49 -2.03
CA VAL A 83 -5.34 -11.58 -2.60
C VAL A 83 -5.31 -11.42 -4.10
N ILE A 84 -4.92 -12.48 -4.80
CA ILE A 84 -4.89 -12.56 -6.26
C ILE A 84 -5.93 -13.59 -6.67
N ILE A 85 -6.76 -13.23 -7.64
CA ILE A 85 -7.80 -14.12 -8.18
C ILE A 85 -7.37 -14.56 -9.57
N GLY A 86 -7.50 -15.85 -9.83
CA GLY A 86 -7.24 -16.42 -11.14
C GLY A 86 -8.14 -17.59 -11.47
N ASP A 87 -7.89 -18.15 -12.64
CA ASP A 87 -8.54 -19.35 -13.12
C ASP A 87 -7.50 -20.43 -13.42
N ALA A 88 -7.85 -21.68 -13.12
CA ALA A 88 -7.04 -22.85 -13.42
C ALA A 88 -7.69 -23.67 -14.54
N MET A 89 -6.94 -24.03 -15.57
CA MET A 89 -7.40 -24.84 -16.69
C MET A 89 -6.45 -26.02 -16.93
N ARG A 90 -7.00 -27.23 -16.97
CA ARG A 90 -6.24 -28.42 -17.34
C ARG A 90 -5.91 -28.40 -18.83
N SER A 91 -4.65 -28.68 -19.14
CA SER A 91 -4.12 -28.76 -20.50
C SER A 91 -3.12 -29.91 -20.57
N GLY A 92 -3.62 -31.12 -20.79
CA GLY A 92 -2.79 -32.34 -20.81
C GLY A 92 -2.38 -32.77 -19.40
N ASP A 93 -1.06 -32.86 -19.18
CA ASP A 93 -0.40 -33.18 -17.91
C ASP A 93 -0.10 -31.93 -17.07
N ARG A 94 -0.68 -30.78 -17.43
CA ARG A 94 -0.49 -29.52 -16.70
C ARG A 94 -1.77 -28.80 -16.40
N VAL A 95 -1.72 -27.97 -15.37
CA VAL A 95 -2.76 -27.01 -15.02
C VAL A 95 -2.20 -25.61 -15.23
N ARG A 96 -2.74 -24.92 -16.24
CA ARG A 96 -2.40 -23.53 -16.55
C ARG A 96 -3.21 -22.63 -15.64
N ILE A 97 -2.54 -21.68 -15.01
CA ILE A 97 -3.20 -20.71 -14.13
C ILE A 97 -2.94 -19.32 -14.69
N THR A 98 -4.02 -18.56 -14.84
CA THR A 98 -4.00 -17.16 -15.25
C THR A 98 -4.61 -16.33 -14.12
N ALA A 99 -3.84 -15.40 -13.57
CA ALA A 99 -4.39 -14.35 -12.71
C ALA A 99 -5.09 -13.30 -13.56
N HIS A 100 -6.16 -12.73 -13.03
CA HIS A 100 -6.94 -11.67 -13.68
C HIS A 100 -7.26 -10.49 -12.76
N ASP A 101 -7.24 -10.66 -11.43
CA ASP A 101 -7.45 -9.57 -10.47
C ASP A 101 -6.45 -9.63 -9.31
N VAL A 102 -6.12 -8.47 -8.74
CA VAL A 102 -5.35 -8.36 -7.50
C VAL A 102 -5.95 -7.31 -6.57
N THR A 103 -5.90 -7.57 -5.27
CA THR A 103 -6.19 -6.60 -4.23
C THR A 103 -5.13 -6.71 -3.16
N CYS A 104 -4.42 -5.62 -2.92
CA CYS A 104 -3.37 -5.49 -1.92
C CYS A 104 -3.74 -4.46 -0.87
N ILE A 105 -3.38 -4.72 0.38
CA ILE A 105 -3.48 -3.80 1.49
C ILE A 105 -2.08 -3.58 2.03
N GLU A 106 -1.61 -2.35 1.97
CA GLU A 106 -0.38 -1.93 2.63
C GLU A 106 -0.76 -1.17 3.89
N ALA A 107 -0.26 -1.63 5.04
CA ALA A 107 -0.49 -0.99 6.32
C ALA A 107 0.83 -0.37 6.80
N GLU A 108 0.98 0.94 6.59
CA GLU A 108 2.03 1.74 7.21
C GLU A 108 1.42 2.57 8.35
N ASP A 109 1.80 2.25 9.59
CA ASP A 109 1.30 2.90 10.81
C ASP A 109 -0.24 2.88 10.96
N ALA A 110 -0.88 4.06 11.06
CA ALA A 110 -2.32 4.22 11.33
C ALA A 110 -3.16 4.33 10.06
N ASP A 111 -2.52 4.32 8.89
CA ASP A 111 -3.12 4.52 7.59
C ASP A 111 -2.90 3.24 6.75
N SER A 112 -3.91 2.84 5.98
CA SER A 112 -3.81 1.69 5.08
C SER A 112 -4.08 2.13 3.65
N ALA A 113 -3.18 1.80 2.73
CA ALA A 113 -3.42 1.96 1.30
C ALA A 113 -4.05 0.68 0.76
N ILE A 114 -5.11 0.81 -0.04
CA ILE A 114 -5.74 -0.31 -0.73
C ILE A 114 -5.45 -0.14 -2.22
N PHE A 115 -4.81 -1.14 -2.81
CA PHE A 115 -4.53 -1.20 -4.25
C PHE A 115 -5.38 -2.32 -4.83
N SER A 116 -6.29 -2.03 -5.75
CA SER A 116 -7.07 -3.08 -6.42
C SER A 116 -7.33 -2.71 -7.87
N ASP A 117 -6.98 -3.64 -8.76
CA ASP A 117 -7.14 -3.53 -10.21
C ASP A 117 -7.03 -4.92 -10.87
N GLU A 118 -7.21 -4.96 -12.19
CA GLU A 118 -6.95 -6.11 -13.03
C GLU A 118 -5.44 -6.42 -13.07
N MET A 119 -5.10 -7.71 -13.23
CA MET A 119 -3.73 -8.20 -13.38
C MET A 119 -3.70 -9.25 -14.49
N ASP A 120 -2.87 -9.11 -15.51
CA ASP A 120 -2.62 -10.20 -16.46
C ASP A 120 -1.31 -10.92 -16.12
N GLY A 121 -1.39 -12.17 -15.68
CA GLY A 121 -0.22 -12.97 -15.34
C GLY A 121 -0.44 -14.47 -15.46
N GLY A 122 0.63 -15.20 -15.80
CA GLY A 122 0.63 -16.65 -15.92
C GLY A 122 1.54 -17.32 -14.88
N VAL A 123 1.12 -18.48 -14.36
CA VAL A 123 1.95 -19.29 -13.46
C VAL A 123 2.89 -20.20 -14.23
N TYR A 124 4.13 -20.26 -13.78
CA TYR A 124 5.18 -21.15 -14.28
C TYR A 124 5.70 -22.04 -13.15
N ASP A 125 5.87 -23.31 -13.45
CA ASP A 125 6.44 -24.30 -12.53
C ASP A 125 7.97 -24.10 -12.41
N THR A 126 8.57 -24.77 -11.44
CA THR A 126 10.01 -24.77 -11.14
C THR A 126 10.89 -25.24 -12.29
N ASP A 127 10.32 -26.00 -13.24
CA ASP A 127 10.99 -26.40 -14.48
C ASP A 127 10.93 -25.33 -15.59
N GLY A 128 10.32 -24.17 -15.30
CA GLY A 128 10.17 -23.03 -16.19
C GLY A 128 9.06 -23.20 -17.23
N GLN A 129 8.28 -24.27 -17.18
CA GLN A 129 7.17 -24.48 -18.11
C GLN A 129 5.89 -23.80 -17.61
N TYR A 130 5.06 -23.39 -18.56
CA TYR A 130 3.79 -22.74 -18.27
C TYR A 130 2.78 -23.75 -17.70
N GLY A 131 2.26 -23.43 -16.52
CA GLY A 131 1.37 -24.28 -15.74
C GLY A 131 2.11 -25.28 -14.86
N LEU A 132 1.45 -25.65 -13.77
CA LEU A 132 1.93 -26.61 -12.77
C LEU A 132 1.78 -28.04 -13.28
N ALA A 133 2.74 -28.91 -12.97
CA ALA A 133 2.65 -30.32 -13.28
C ALA A 133 1.43 -30.98 -12.60
N CYS A 134 0.75 -31.87 -13.33
CA CYS A 134 -0.33 -32.70 -12.83
C CYS A 134 -0.06 -34.16 -13.22
N GLU A 135 0.55 -34.90 -12.28
CA GLU A 135 1.03 -36.26 -12.52
C GLU A 135 -0.09 -37.30 -12.57
N ASP A 136 -1.26 -36.99 -11.99
CA ASP A 136 -2.38 -37.91 -11.81
C ASP A 136 -3.63 -37.54 -12.63
N SER A 137 -4.62 -38.45 -12.66
CA SER A 137 -5.92 -38.13 -13.26
C SER A 137 -6.69 -37.07 -12.46
N THR A 138 -6.35 -36.86 -11.19
CA THR A 138 -6.86 -35.78 -10.33
C THR A 138 -5.71 -34.89 -9.91
N CYS A 139 -5.71 -33.62 -10.34
CA CYS A 139 -4.67 -32.67 -9.97
C CYS A 139 -4.99 -32.11 -8.57
N THR A 140 -4.06 -32.19 -7.63
CA THR A 140 -4.21 -31.62 -6.29
C THR A 140 -3.03 -30.73 -5.98
N PHE A 141 -3.31 -29.46 -5.68
CA PHE A 141 -2.33 -28.48 -5.25
C PHE A 141 -2.65 -28.05 -3.81
N LEU A 142 -1.64 -28.09 -2.95
CA LEU A 142 -1.77 -27.78 -1.54
C LEU A 142 -1.36 -26.32 -1.26
N PRO A 143 -1.92 -25.70 -0.21
CA PRO A 143 -1.40 -24.46 0.33
C PRO A 143 0.05 -24.61 0.77
N ASN A 144 0.78 -23.48 0.81
CA ASN A 144 2.19 -23.37 1.20
C ASN A 144 3.22 -23.93 0.20
N GLU A 145 2.77 -24.42 -0.96
CA GLU A 145 3.65 -24.72 -2.08
C GLU A 145 3.76 -23.49 -2.97
N GLY A 146 4.90 -22.82 -2.88
CA GLY A 146 5.19 -21.60 -3.63
C GLY A 146 5.57 -21.89 -5.09
N PHE A 147 5.07 -21.07 -6.00
CA PHE A 147 5.38 -21.09 -7.42
C PHE A 147 5.48 -19.66 -7.99
N MET A 148 5.95 -19.54 -9.23
CA MET A 148 6.21 -18.26 -9.86
C MET A 148 5.01 -17.79 -10.68
N LEU A 149 4.52 -16.59 -10.43
CA LEU A 149 3.64 -15.87 -11.35
C LEU A 149 4.46 -14.85 -12.12
N THR A 150 4.28 -14.80 -13.44
CA THR A 150 4.94 -13.84 -14.33
C THR A 150 3.88 -12.96 -14.97
N LEU A 151 4.03 -11.64 -14.83
CA LEU A 151 3.14 -10.69 -15.48
C LEU A 151 3.31 -10.70 -17.00
N ASN A 152 2.21 -10.59 -17.72
CA ASN A 152 2.17 -10.48 -19.17
C ASN A 152 2.18 -9.01 -19.65
N GLU A 153 1.93 -8.08 -18.73
CA GLU A 153 1.99 -6.64 -18.95
C GLU A 153 2.41 -5.90 -17.67
N THR A 154 2.63 -4.59 -17.77
CA THR A 154 2.91 -3.75 -16.59
C THR A 154 1.67 -3.66 -15.70
N LEU A 155 1.85 -3.90 -14.41
CA LEU A 155 0.84 -3.65 -13.38
C LEU A 155 1.11 -2.28 -12.76
N GLU A 156 0.14 -1.38 -12.82
CA GLU A 156 0.20 -0.03 -12.24
C GLU A 156 -1.14 0.25 -11.56
N ILE A 157 -1.15 0.28 -10.22
CA ILE A 157 -2.38 0.40 -9.44
C ILE A 157 -2.25 1.60 -8.51
N ASP A 158 -3.13 2.58 -8.70
CA ASP A 158 -3.24 3.72 -7.79
C ASP A 158 -3.92 3.30 -6.48
N ALA A 159 -3.46 3.88 -5.37
CA ALA A 159 -4.12 3.70 -4.08
C ALA A 159 -5.56 4.23 -4.16
N GLN A 160 -6.50 3.43 -3.67
CA GLN A 160 -7.89 3.84 -3.55
C GLN A 160 -8.09 4.77 -2.36
N ASP A 161 -9.07 5.66 -2.49
CA ASP A 161 -9.52 6.53 -1.40
C ASP A 161 -9.85 5.69 -0.15
N ASN A 162 -9.21 6.03 0.97
CA ASN A 162 -9.48 5.42 2.26
C ASN A 162 -10.10 6.44 3.23
N PRO A 163 -11.44 6.48 3.35
CA PRO A 163 -12.13 7.37 4.28
C PRO A 163 -11.69 7.19 5.74
N SER A 164 -11.23 5.99 6.11
CA SER A 164 -10.74 5.73 7.47
C SER A 164 -9.41 6.42 7.74
N ALA A 165 -8.54 6.55 6.73
CA ALA A 165 -7.28 7.28 6.84
C ALA A 165 -7.55 8.78 7.08
N GLU A 166 -8.53 9.37 6.37
CA GLU A 166 -8.94 10.76 6.59
C GLU A 166 -9.45 10.99 8.03
N ILE A 167 -10.33 10.11 8.52
CA ILE A 167 -10.86 10.18 9.89
C ILE A 167 -9.74 10.01 10.92
N ASN A 168 -8.80 9.09 10.70
CA ASN A 168 -7.67 8.88 11.60
C ASN A 168 -6.69 10.06 11.59
N ALA A 169 -6.46 10.69 10.45
CA ALA A 169 -5.69 11.92 10.34
C ALA A 169 -6.34 13.06 11.12
N GLN A 170 -7.67 13.24 11.00
CA GLN A 170 -8.40 14.24 11.76
C GLN A 170 -8.27 14.01 13.28
N ARG A 171 -8.43 12.76 13.75
CA ARG A 171 -8.27 12.43 15.18
C ARG A 171 -6.87 12.72 15.71
N ARG A 172 -5.83 12.57 14.89
CA ARG A 172 -4.45 12.91 15.27
C ARG A 172 -4.28 14.42 15.46
N GLN A 173 -4.93 15.22 14.63
CA GLN A 173 -4.89 16.69 14.74
C GLN A 173 -5.63 17.14 16.02
N GLU A 174 -6.84 16.63 16.26
CA GLU A 174 -7.64 16.97 17.45
C GLU A 174 -6.95 16.55 18.77
N GLY A 175 -6.30 15.37 18.81
CA GLY A 175 -5.55 14.93 19.99
C GLY A 175 -4.23 15.68 20.24
N GLN A 176 -3.64 16.30 19.22
CA GLN A 176 -2.46 17.17 19.37
C GLN A 176 -2.84 18.54 19.95
N GLU A 177 -3.97 19.11 19.55
CA GLU A 177 -4.47 20.37 20.09
C GLU A 177 -4.83 20.25 21.59
N GLU A 178 -5.47 19.16 22.02
CA GLU A 178 -5.79 18.93 23.44
C GLU A 178 -4.54 18.77 24.34
N SER A 179 -3.42 18.27 23.80
CA SER A 179 -2.19 18.06 24.56
C SER A 179 -1.28 19.30 24.65
N GLU A 180 -1.50 20.29 23.80
CA GLU A 180 -0.89 21.63 23.89
C GLU A 180 -1.65 22.56 24.85
N GLU A 181 -2.98 22.47 24.91
CA GLU A 181 -3.80 23.26 25.87
C GLU A 181 -3.63 22.78 27.33
N GLY A 182 -3.32 21.50 27.54
CA GLY A 182 -3.11 20.93 28.89
C GLY A 182 -1.76 21.27 29.55
N GLN A 183 -0.81 21.90 28.84
CA GLN A 183 0.49 22.31 29.40
C GLN A 183 0.52 23.77 29.89
N THR A 184 -0.57 24.52 29.74
CA THR A 184 -0.67 25.92 30.17
C THR A 184 -1.18 26.14 31.60
N ASP A 185 -1.55 25.09 32.33
CA ASP A 185 -2.21 25.18 33.65
C ASP A 185 -1.40 24.68 34.86
N GLU A 186 -0.07 24.54 34.76
CA GLU A 186 0.81 24.32 35.92
C GLU A 186 1.91 25.40 36.04
N GLU A 187 1.58 26.54 36.66
CA GLU A 187 2.52 27.41 37.41
C GLU A 187 1.94 27.85 38.76
#